data_AF-A0A496P776-F1
#
_entry.id   AF-A0A496P776-F1
#
_cell.length_a   1.000
_cell.length_b   1.000
_cell.length_c   1.000
_cell.angle_alpha   90.00
_cell.angle_beta   90.00
_cell.angle_gamma   90.00
#
_symmetry.space_group_name_H-M   'P 1'
#
loop_
_entity.id
_entity.type
_entity.pdbx_description
1 polymer ?
#
loop_
_entity_poly.entity_id
_entity_poly.type
_entity_poly.pdbx_seq_one_letter_code
_entity_poly.pdbx_strand_id
1 'polypeptide(L)'
;MNHRNTHKSKYSWILILCIIVGLLSSLYLVFERHQIEKSQNHIENIVDYDAVLRANAFEKRSQQEAFDALRNAGVTAFAIYDRTLEKAKDAGQVKVLTSEEMDSVRVNGASIKHGATYVGLISGKEGYYKEIREDLYHRIGKDKVKELNTSIGPVLELYGATADSYAKMNLGISKLQAQEVADRGFNVIVRPTNYRNVTSEDIQYVFKRLEGIPHVTGMIFAGKEALGAPNLTDETLELLHKNHIPLVGIEAVNQLQYEPQQGFLEMAAKDEYSVGRVYTIAKDELKKITPEEAAQRFYISDIERNIRFNLFPMYETGVNNETVLQTTINYIGMATEKLAAKGYEFGPADIYPPYTPNPLLVVLTMTGAIALFVYVVQMLIPMPKQTQLVAFFGISLVSIVVFIVTSGTLITQIWA
;
A
#
# COMPACT_ATOMS: atom_id res chain seq x y z
N MET A 1 30.98 59.89 -42.39
CA MET A 1 31.18 58.43 -42.25
C MET A 1 30.63 57.99 -40.90
N ASN A 2 29.49 57.28 -40.90
CA ASN A 2 28.87 56.75 -39.68
C ASN A 2 29.61 55.48 -39.24
N HIS A 3 30.39 55.55 -38.16
CA HIS A 3 30.81 54.35 -37.44
C HIS A 3 29.68 53.89 -36.52
N ARG A 4 28.80 53.03 -37.04
CA ARG A 4 27.97 52.16 -36.22
C ARG A 4 28.89 51.16 -35.52
N ASN A 5 29.28 51.46 -34.29
CA ASN A 5 29.79 50.46 -33.36
C ASN A 5 28.63 49.53 -32.98
N THR A 6 28.33 48.55 -33.85
CA THR A 6 27.49 47.43 -33.46
C THR A 6 28.34 46.57 -32.51
N HIS A 7 28.12 46.70 -31.21
CA HIS A 7 28.50 45.66 -30.25
C HIS A 7 27.88 44.35 -30.76
N LYS A 8 28.65 43.53 -31.50
CA LYS A 8 28.21 42.20 -31.88
C LYS A 8 28.09 41.41 -30.58
N SER A 9 26.87 41.31 -30.07
CA SER A 9 26.54 40.48 -28.90
C SER A 9 27.26 39.15 -29.04
N LYS A 10 28.01 38.72 -28.02
CA LYS A 10 28.76 37.45 -28.02
C LYS A 10 27.84 36.23 -28.04
N TYR A 11 26.55 36.43 -27.79
CA TYR A 11 25.57 35.39 -27.57
C TYR A 11 24.52 35.37 -28.68
N SER A 12 23.98 34.19 -28.97
CA SER A 12 22.85 34.04 -29.89
C SER A 12 21.53 34.41 -29.19
N TRP A 13 20.79 35.36 -29.75
CA TRP A 13 19.47 35.77 -29.23
C TRP A 13 18.44 34.64 -29.29
N ILE A 14 18.63 33.68 -30.21
CA ILE A 14 17.79 32.49 -30.36
C ILE A 14 17.86 31.63 -29.09
N LEU A 15 19.05 31.47 -28.50
CA LEU A 15 19.21 30.71 -27.26
C LEU A 15 18.44 31.36 -26.12
N ILE A 16 18.51 32.69 -26.01
CA ILE A 16 17.79 33.45 -24.98
C ILE A 16 16.27 33.28 -25.14
N LEU A 17 15.76 33.34 -26.37
CA LEU A 17 14.34 33.10 -26.64
C LEU A 17 13.93 31.68 -26.25
N CYS A 18 14.70 30.66 -26.62
CA CYS A 18 14.43 29.27 -26.25
C CYS A 18 14.46 29.05 -24.72
N ILE A 19 15.37 29.71 -24.00
CA ILE A 19 15.42 29.68 -22.53
C ILE A 19 14.12 30.25 -21.95
N ILE A 20 13.66 31.42 -22.43
CA ILE A 20 12.43 32.05 -21.93
C ILE A 20 11.22 31.17 -22.21
N VAL A 21 11.08 30.64 -23.43
CA VAL A 21 9.96 29.76 -23.80
C VAL A 21 9.98 28.46 -22.99
N GLY A 22 11.15 27.86 -22.79
CA GLY A 22 11.28 26.65 -21.98
C GLY A 22 10.95 26.88 -20.51
N LEU A 23 11.35 28.03 -19.94
CA LEU A 23 11.01 28.42 -18.57
C LEU A 23 9.51 28.64 -18.39
N LEU A 24 8.86 29.33 -19.33
CA LEU A 24 7.40 29.53 -19.29
C LEU A 24 6.67 28.18 -19.40
N SER A 25 7.14 27.30 -20.26
CA SER A 25 6.58 25.95 -20.42
C SER A 25 6.74 25.12 -19.14
N SER A 26 7.91 25.18 -18.48
CA SER A 26 8.13 24.46 -17.22
C SER A 26 7.30 25.02 -16.07
N LEU A 27 7.14 26.34 -16.00
CA LEU A 27 6.31 26.98 -14.99
C LEU A 27 4.84 26.56 -15.15
N TYR A 28 4.35 26.46 -16.39
CA TYR A 28 3.01 25.96 -16.66
C TYR A 28 2.85 24.48 -16.24
N LEU A 29 3.80 23.62 -16.60
CA LEU A 29 3.78 22.21 -16.20
C LEU A 29 3.81 22.02 -14.67
N VAL A 30 4.60 22.84 -13.96
CA VAL A 30 4.63 22.85 -12.49
C VAL A 30 3.31 23.34 -11.91
N PHE A 31 2.71 24.38 -12.51
CA PHE A 31 1.40 24.87 -12.09
C PHE A 31 0.31 23.81 -12.27
N GLU A 32 0.28 23.13 -13.41
CA GLU A 32 -0.67 22.03 -13.68
C GLU A 32 -0.53 20.92 -12.64
N ARG A 33 0.70 20.46 -12.39
CA ARG A 33 0.98 19.46 -11.36
C ARG A 33 0.57 19.93 -9.97
N HIS A 34 0.86 21.18 -9.62
CA HIS A 34 0.49 21.74 -8.32
C HIS A 34 -1.03 21.75 -8.10
N GLN A 35 -1.82 22.02 -9.15
CA GLN A 35 -3.28 22.00 -9.05
C GLN A 35 -3.82 20.57 -8.85
N ILE A 36 -3.20 19.57 -9.47
CA ILE A 36 -3.52 18.17 -9.22
C ILE A 36 -3.18 17.83 -7.77
N GLU A 37 -1.97 18.12 -7.30
CA GLU A 37 -1.53 17.82 -5.93
C GLU A 37 -2.39 18.49 -4.86
N LYS A 38 -2.81 19.73 -5.09
CA LYS A 38 -3.65 20.48 -4.16
C LYS A 38 -5.08 19.93 -4.05
N SER A 39 -5.59 19.30 -5.11
CA SER A 39 -6.94 18.72 -5.09
C SER A 39 -7.01 17.38 -4.36
N GLN A 40 -5.87 16.72 -4.13
CA GLN A 40 -5.77 15.43 -3.44
C GLN A 40 -5.33 15.67 -1.98
N ASN A 41 -6.27 15.98 -1.08
CA ASN A 41 -6.01 16.34 0.31
C ASN A 41 -6.64 15.39 1.35
N HIS A 42 -7.29 14.31 0.94
CA HIS A 42 -7.81 13.29 1.85
C HIS A 42 -6.76 12.22 2.14
N ILE A 43 -6.54 11.99 3.44
CA ILE A 43 -5.60 10.99 3.96
C ILE A 43 -6.38 9.90 4.68
N GLU A 44 -5.99 8.66 4.44
CA GLU A 44 -6.53 7.49 5.10
C GLU A 44 -5.50 6.92 6.08
N ASN A 45 -5.80 7.05 7.38
CA ASN A 45 -4.98 6.54 8.46
C ASN A 45 -5.46 5.14 8.84
N ILE A 46 -4.59 4.16 8.66
CA ILE A 46 -4.88 2.73 8.73
C ILE A 46 -4.12 2.09 9.88
N VAL A 47 -4.78 1.23 10.64
CA VAL A 47 -4.14 0.33 11.62
C VAL A 47 -4.52 -1.13 11.36
N ASP A 48 -3.68 -2.07 11.79
CA ASP A 48 -3.99 -3.50 11.72
C ASP A 48 -5.04 -3.91 12.77
N TYR A 49 -6.17 -4.46 12.31
CA TYR A 49 -7.28 -4.90 13.18
C TYR A 49 -6.84 -5.94 14.21
N ASP A 50 -6.13 -6.99 13.79
CA ASP A 50 -5.71 -8.05 14.71
C ASP A 50 -4.66 -7.50 15.70
N ALA A 51 -3.82 -6.57 15.26
CA ALA A 51 -2.85 -5.91 16.15
C ALA A 51 -3.53 -5.05 17.22
N VAL A 52 -4.59 -4.32 16.86
CA VAL A 52 -5.40 -3.55 17.82
C VAL A 52 -6.08 -4.48 18.82
N LEU A 53 -6.69 -5.58 18.37
CA LEU A 53 -7.32 -6.54 19.29
C LEU A 53 -6.31 -7.16 20.26
N ARG A 54 -5.14 -7.58 19.76
CA ARG A 54 -4.07 -8.13 20.62
C ARG A 54 -3.55 -7.11 21.62
N ALA A 55 -3.32 -5.87 21.20
CA ALA A 55 -2.88 -4.81 22.11
C ALA A 55 -3.94 -4.54 23.19
N ASN A 56 -5.21 -4.45 22.78
CA ASN A 56 -6.32 -4.18 23.69
C ASN A 56 -6.59 -5.30 24.71
N ALA A 57 -6.25 -6.55 24.39
CA ALA A 57 -6.47 -7.70 25.26
C ALA A 57 -5.75 -7.58 26.63
N PHE A 58 -4.71 -6.75 26.71
CA PHE A 58 -3.94 -6.50 27.94
C PHE A 58 -4.34 -5.19 28.64
N GLU A 59 -5.40 -4.53 28.17
CA GLU A 59 -5.84 -3.24 28.72
C GLU A 59 -7.12 -3.37 29.52
N LYS A 60 -7.37 -2.37 30.38
CA LYS A 60 -8.62 -2.26 31.13
C LYS A 60 -9.78 -1.74 30.27
N ARG A 61 -9.50 -1.19 29.09
CA ARG A 61 -10.50 -0.61 28.21
C ARG A 61 -11.20 -1.71 27.41
N SER A 62 -12.49 -1.51 27.19
CA SER A 62 -13.27 -2.34 26.28
C SER A 62 -12.79 -2.18 24.83
N GLN A 63 -13.10 -3.17 23.99
CA GLN A 63 -12.82 -3.07 22.56
C GLN A 63 -13.51 -1.85 21.93
N GLN A 64 -14.72 -1.48 22.38
CA GLN A 64 -15.40 -0.30 21.86
C GLN A 64 -14.60 0.99 22.16
N GLU A 65 -14.17 1.17 23.42
CA GLU A 65 -13.37 2.33 23.82
C GLU A 65 -12.02 2.40 23.09
N ALA A 66 -11.41 1.26 22.76
CA ALA A 66 -10.20 1.20 21.95
C ALA A 66 -10.42 1.76 20.54
N PHE A 67 -11.50 1.34 19.88
CA PHE A 67 -11.83 1.78 18.53
C PHE A 67 -12.22 3.27 18.54
N ASP A 68 -12.99 3.72 19.53
CA ASP A 68 -13.37 5.14 19.67
C ASP A 68 -12.14 6.02 19.92
N ALA A 69 -11.17 5.56 20.73
CA ALA A 69 -9.92 6.28 20.96
C ALA A 69 -9.05 6.37 19.69
N LEU A 70 -8.99 5.31 18.88
CA LEU A 70 -8.31 5.32 17.58
C LEU A 70 -8.98 6.28 16.60
N ARG A 71 -10.33 6.29 16.53
CA ARG A 71 -11.08 7.25 15.72
C ARG A 71 -10.76 8.70 16.12
N ASN A 72 -10.74 8.97 17.43
CA ASN A 72 -10.43 10.31 17.94
C ASN A 72 -8.99 10.74 17.65
N ALA A 73 -8.04 9.80 17.55
CA ALA A 73 -6.68 10.07 17.10
C ALA A 73 -6.55 10.25 15.57
N GLY A 74 -7.64 10.07 14.83
CA GLY A 74 -7.69 10.26 13.38
C GLY A 74 -7.52 8.98 12.57
N VAL A 75 -7.65 7.79 13.15
CA VAL A 75 -7.74 6.53 12.38
C VAL A 75 -9.07 6.50 11.63
N THR A 76 -9.01 6.22 10.33
CA THR A 76 -10.18 6.17 9.45
C THR A 76 -10.45 4.77 8.90
N ALA A 77 -9.46 3.88 8.95
CA ALA A 77 -9.55 2.56 8.35
C ALA A 77 -8.84 1.47 9.16
N PHE A 78 -9.26 0.22 8.94
CA PHE A 78 -8.57 -0.95 9.47
C PHE A 78 -8.11 -1.88 8.34
N ALA A 79 -6.85 -2.34 8.44
CA ALA A 79 -6.30 -3.36 7.59
C ALA A 79 -6.68 -4.76 8.10
N ILE A 80 -7.36 -5.53 7.25
CA ILE A 80 -7.69 -6.94 7.45
C ILE A 80 -6.74 -7.80 6.61
N TYR A 81 -5.98 -8.67 7.26
CA TYR A 81 -5.05 -9.59 6.60
C TYR A 81 -5.70 -10.96 6.40
N ASP A 82 -5.01 -11.84 5.66
CA ASP A 82 -5.32 -13.26 5.75
C ASP A 82 -5.30 -13.73 7.20
N ARG A 83 -6.40 -14.37 7.59
CA ARG A 83 -6.51 -15.07 8.86
C ARG A 83 -5.66 -16.34 8.82
N THR A 84 -5.10 -16.70 9.96
CA THR A 84 -4.49 -18.00 10.21
C THR A 84 -5.20 -18.69 11.37
N LEU A 85 -5.01 -20.00 11.56
CA LEU A 85 -5.59 -20.69 12.72
C LEU A 85 -5.01 -20.17 14.04
N GLU A 86 -3.74 -19.78 14.05
CA GLU A 86 -3.10 -19.14 15.20
C GLU A 86 -3.80 -17.82 15.57
N LYS A 87 -3.97 -16.91 14.60
CA LYS A 87 -4.67 -15.64 14.84
C LYS A 87 -6.12 -15.86 15.29
N ALA A 88 -6.81 -16.82 14.69
CA ALA A 88 -8.20 -17.14 15.04
C ALA A 88 -8.31 -17.72 16.47
N LYS A 89 -7.36 -18.55 16.88
CA LYS A 89 -7.23 -19.06 18.25
C LYS A 89 -6.99 -17.92 19.23
N ASP A 90 -6.01 -17.06 18.94
CA ASP A 90 -5.60 -15.94 19.80
C ASP A 90 -6.73 -14.92 19.96
N ALA A 91 -7.53 -14.70 18.91
CA ALA A 91 -8.71 -13.85 18.93
C ALA A 91 -9.95 -14.52 19.58
N GLY A 92 -9.84 -15.77 20.07
CA GLY A 92 -10.95 -16.50 20.68
C GLY A 92 -12.11 -16.78 19.71
N GLN A 93 -11.82 -16.91 18.41
CA GLN A 93 -12.79 -17.21 17.37
C GLN A 93 -13.05 -18.73 17.24
N VAL A 94 -12.01 -19.54 17.45
CA VAL A 94 -12.07 -21.02 17.45
C VAL A 94 -11.12 -21.59 18.50
N LYS A 95 -11.34 -22.86 18.88
CA LYS A 95 -10.34 -23.65 19.62
C LYS A 95 -9.45 -24.36 18.61
N VAL A 96 -8.14 -24.37 18.85
CA VAL A 96 -7.20 -25.23 18.13
C VAL A 96 -6.61 -26.19 19.16
N LEU A 97 -6.89 -27.49 18.97
CA LEU A 97 -6.61 -28.55 19.92
C LEU A 97 -5.64 -29.58 19.32
N THR A 98 -4.79 -30.17 20.15
CA THR A 98 -3.95 -31.31 19.77
C THR A 98 -4.69 -32.63 19.87
N SER A 99 -4.11 -33.72 19.36
CA SER A 99 -4.67 -35.06 19.55
C SER A 99 -4.80 -35.45 21.02
N GLU A 100 -3.86 -35.05 21.86
CA GLU A 100 -3.84 -35.38 23.29
C GLU A 100 -4.96 -34.65 24.05
N GLU A 101 -5.22 -33.38 23.69
CA GLU A 101 -6.35 -32.64 24.26
C GLU A 101 -7.70 -33.27 23.86
N MET A 102 -7.76 -33.87 22.67
CA MET A 102 -8.93 -34.56 22.15
C MET A 102 -9.14 -35.98 22.72
N ASP A 103 -8.15 -36.61 23.35
CA ASP A 103 -8.30 -37.96 23.93
C ASP A 103 -9.39 -38.01 25.02
N SER A 104 -9.63 -36.88 25.69
CA SER A 104 -10.70 -36.73 26.70
C SER A 104 -12.08 -36.39 26.10
N VAL A 105 -12.15 -36.11 24.80
CA VAL A 105 -13.37 -35.67 24.10
C VAL A 105 -14.08 -36.87 23.50
N ARG A 106 -15.36 -37.06 23.84
CA ARG A 106 -16.16 -38.16 23.28
C ARG A 106 -16.50 -37.85 21.81
N VAL A 107 -16.05 -38.71 20.90
CA VAL A 107 -16.36 -38.62 19.46
C VAL A 107 -17.34 -39.69 19.04
N ASN A 108 -18.38 -39.30 18.32
CA ASN A 108 -19.42 -40.22 17.86
C ASN A 108 -19.00 -40.90 16.55
N GLY A 109 -18.83 -42.22 16.57
CA GLY A 109 -18.61 -43.02 15.36
C GLY A 109 -17.24 -42.85 14.68
N ALA A 110 -16.26 -42.25 15.36
CA ALA A 110 -14.89 -42.13 14.91
C ALA A 110 -13.92 -42.16 16.11
N SER A 111 -12.66 -42.51 15.84
CA SER A 111 -11.56 -42.42 16.81
C SER A 111 -10.74 -41.15 16.60
N ILE A 112 -10.14 -40.63 17.66
CA ILE A 112 -9.11 -39.58 17.56
C ILE A 112 -7.91 -40.12 16.80
N LYS A 113 -7.35 -39.27 15.94
CA LYS A 113 -6.20 -39.57 15.10
C LYS A 113 -4.98 -38.90 15.69
N HIS A 114 -4.03 -39.71 16.17
CA HIS A 114 -2.78 -39.19 16.73
C HIS A 114 -2.01 -38.33 15.72
N GLY A 115 -1.51 -37.19 16.18
CA GLY A 115 -0.79 -36.21 15.37
C GLY A 115 -1.68 -35.32 14.47
N ALA A 116 -3.01 -35.46 14.54
CA ALA A 116 -3.93 -34.54 13.90
C ALA A 116 -4.06 -33.23 14.69
N THR A 117 -4.43 -32.16 13.98
CA THR A 117 -4.82 -30.88 14.58
C THR A 117 -6.34 -30.75 14.50
N TYR A 118 -6.96 -30.27 15.57
CA TYR A 118 -8.41 -30.19 15.68
C TYR A 118 -8.86 -28.73 15.82
N VAL A 119 -9.84 -28.31 15.02
CA VAL A 119 -10.44 -26.98 15.11
C VAL A 119 -11.85 -27.11 15.67
N GLY A 120 -12.08 -26.61 16.88
CA GLY A 120 -13.35 -26.70 17.59
C GLY A 120 -14.13 -25.39 17.60
N LEU A 121 -15.45 -25.50 17.60
CA LEU A 121 -16.35 -24.38 17.77
C LEU A 121 -16.22 -23.73 19.17
N ILE A 122 -16.29 -22.40 19.22
CA ILE A 122 -16.56 -21.62 20.43
C ILE A 122 -18.00 -21.12 20.37
N SER A 123 -18.76 -21.30 21.46
CA SER A 123 -20.16 -20.87 21.54
C SER A 123 -20.29 -19.37 21.26
N GLY A 124 -21.20 -18.98 20.37
CA GLY A 124 -21.37 -17.59 19.94
C GLY A 124 -20.38 -17.13 18.86
N LYS A 125 -19.53 -18.03 18.34
CA LYS A 125 -18.58 -17.79 17.24
C LYS A 125 -18.82 -18.73 16.06
N GLU A 126 -20.06 -19.19 15.87
CA GLU A 126 -20.47 -20.12 14.82
C GLU A 126 -20.15 -19.58 13.42
N GLY A 127 -20.30 -18.27 13.21
CA GLY A 127 -19.93 -17.62 11.95
C GLY A 127 -18.43 -17.77 11.63
N TYR A 128 -17.56 -17.52 12.61
CA TYR A 128 -16.11 -17.65 12.43
C TYR A 128 -15.71 -19.10 12.16
N TYR A 129 -16.27 -20.05 12.92
CA TYR A 129 -16.05 -21.47 12.68
C TYR A 129 -16.48 -21.89 11.26
N LYS A 130 -17.63 -21.40 10.79
CA LYS A 130 -18.13 -21.66 9.43
C LYS A 130 -17.17 -21.11 8.37
N GLU A 131 -16.73 -19.86 8.48
CA GLU A 131 -15.78 -19.29 7.52
C GLU A 131 -14.46 -20.06 7.50
N ILE A 132 -13.91 -20.41 8.66
CA ILE A 132 -12.65 -21.17 8.78
C ILE A 132 -12.80 -22.54 8.13
N ARG A 133 -13.94 -23.21 8.32
CA ARG A 133 -14.23 -24.48 7.64
C ARG A 133 -14.25 -24.32 6.13
N GLU A 134 -14.90 -23.28 5.61
CA GLU A 134 -14.95 -22.98 4.17
C GLU A 134 -13.55 -22.69 3.61
N ASP A 135 -12.75 -21.90 4.34
CA ASP A 135 -11.37 -21.58 3.95
C ASP A 135 -10.51 -22.84 3.92
N LEU A 136 -10.61 -23.70 4.94
CA LEU A 136 -9.88 -24.97 4.99
C LEU A 136 -10.29 -25.89 3.84
N TYR A 137 -11.59 -25.99 3.56
CA TYR A 137 -12.08 -26.77 2.41
C TYR A 137 -11.53 -26.27 1.08
N HIS A 138 -11.43 -24.97 0.90
CA HIS A 138 -10.89 -24.36 -0.31
C HIS A 138 -9.36 -24.53 -0.40
N ARG A 139 -8.63 -24.32 0.71
CA ARG A 139 -7.16 -24.31 0.73
C ARG A 139 -6.51 -25.69 0.68
N ILE A 140 -7.06 -26.66 1.40
CA ILE A 140 -6.44 -27.99 1.55
C ILE A 140 -7.32 -29.15 1.07
N GLY A 141 -8.54 -28.86 0.61
CA GLY A 141 -9.48 -29.85 0.10
C GLY A 141 -10.36 -30.47 1.17
N LYS A 142 -11.61 -30.79 0.80
CA LYS A 142 -12.59 -31.43 1.69
C LYS A 142 -12.17 -32.83 2.15
N ASP A 143 -11.35 -33.51 1.38
CA ASP A 143 -10.80 -34.83 1.71
C ASP A 143 -9.83 -34.79 2.90
N LYS A 144 -9.18 -33.64 3.14
CA LYS A 144 -8.23 -33.44 4.26
C LYS A 144 -8.84 -32.80 5.50
N VAL A 145 -10.11 -32.41 5.43
CA VAL A 145 -10.84 -31.75 6.51
C VAL A 145 -12.05 -32.60 6.85
N LYS A 146 -11.95 -33.38 7.93
CA LYS A 146 -13.03 -34.26 8.36
C LYS A 146 -13.81 -33.62 9.50
N GLU A 147 -15.11 -33.42 9.30
CA GLU A 147 -15.99 -32.91 10.36
C GLU A 147 -16.43 -34.05 11.30
N LEU A 148 -16.17 -33.87 12.60
CA LEU A 148 -16.46 -34.83 13.66
C LEU A 148 -17.57 -34.28 14.56
N ASN A 149 -18.53 -35.14 14.90
CA ASN A 149 -19.53 -34.85 15.91
C ASN A 149 -18.99 -35.29 17.28
N THR A 150 -18.78 -34.33 18.18
CA THR A 150 -18.14 -34.57 19.48
C THR A 150 -19.00 -34.05 20.63
N SER A 151 -18.65 -34.42 21.87
CA SER A 151 -19.29 -33.90 23.09
C SER A 151 -19.11 -32.40 23.30
N ILE A 152 -18.15 -31.76 22.62
CA ILE A 152 -17.90 -30.31 22.69
C ILE A 152 -18.46 -29.55 21.47
N GLY A 153 -19.29 -30.22 20.65
CA GLY A 153 -19.83 -29.68 19.41
C GLY A 153 -19.09 -30.18 18.16
N PRO A 154 -19.28 -29.54 17.00
CA PRO A 154 -18.58 -29.90 15.77
C PRO A 154 -17.09 -29.55 15.87
N VAL A 155 -16.24 -30.45 15.40
CA VAL A 155 -14.79 -30.30 15.37
C VAL A 155 -14.27 -30.70 13.99
N LEU A 156 -13.38 -29.89 13.40
CA LEU A 156 -12.68 -30.24 12.17
C LEU A 156 -11.39 -30.97 12.53
N GLU A 157 -11.20 -32.18 12.01
CA GLU A 157 -9.95 -32.92 12.06
C GLU A 157 -9.10 -32.59 10.82
N LEU A 158 -7.88 -32.11 11.05
CA LEU A 158 -6.89 -31.78 10.02
C LEU A 158 -5.70 -32.74 10.14
N TYR A 159 -5.38 -33.44 9.04
CA TYR A 159 -4.29 -34.42 9.02
C TYR A 159 -3.45 -34.31 7.75
N GLY A 160 -2.15 -34.56 7.86
CA GLY A 160 -1.22 -34.54 6.72
C GLY A 160 -0.21 -33.39 6.72
N ALA A 161 -0.23 -32.51 7.73
CA ALA A 161 0.78 -31.50 7.98
C ALA A 161 1.00 -31.33 9.50
N THR A 162 2.06 -30.65 9.89
CA THR A 162 2.35 -30.36 11.31
C THR A 162 1.38 -29.31 11.86
N ALA A 163 1.15 -29.35 13.18
CA ALA A 163 0.33 -28.33 13.86
C ALA A 163 0.85 -26.90 13.60
N ASP A 164 2.18 -26.71 13.59
CA ASP A 164 2.80 -25.41 13.28
C ASP A 164 2.49 -24.94 11.85
N SER A 165 2.49 -25.86 10.88
CA SER A 165 2.15 -25.54 9.49
C SER A 165 0.69 -25.12 9.37
N TYR A 166 -0.23 -25.83 10.03
CA TYR A 166 -1.65 -25.45 10.07
C TYR A 166 -1.90 -24.14 10.80
N ALA A 167 -1.18 -23.90 11.90
CA ALA A 167 -1.30 -22.69 12.70
C ALA A 167 -0.97 -21.43 11.88
N LYS A 168 0.09 -21.48 11.06
CA LYS A 168 0.63 -20.34 10.29
C LYS A 168 0.11 -20.21 8.87
N MET A 169 -0.64 -21.20 8.37
CA MET A 169 -1.18 -21.17 7.02
C MET A 169 -2.19 -20.03 6.84
N ASN A 170 -2.04 -19.25 5.77
CA ASN A 170 -3.01 -18.24 5.38
C ASN A 170 -4.29 -18.90 4.84
N LEU A 171 -5.41 -18.59 5.46
CA LEU A 171 -6.73 -19.15 5.14
C LEU A 171 -7.47 -18.26 4.14
N GLY A 172 -7.64 -16.99 4.47
CA GLY A 172 -8.41 -16.04 3.68
C GLY A 172 -8.76 -14.79 4.47
N ILE A 173 -9.31 -13.79 3.77
CA ILE A 173 -9.91 -12.60 4.39
C ILE A 173 -11.21 -12.99 5.09
N SER A 174 -11.35 -12.62 6.38
CA SER A 174 -12.60 -12.85 7.11
C SER A 174 -13.63 -11.77 6.76
N LYS A 175 -14.77 -12.21 6.22
CA LYS A 175 -15.90 -11.31 5.93
C LYS A 175 -16.47 -10.75 7.22
N LEU A 176 -16.50 -11.54 8.30
CA LEU A 176 -16.97 -11.10 9.61
C LEU A 176 -16.11 -9.98 10.21
N GLN A 177 -14.78 -10.06 10.10
CA GLN A 177 -13.90 -8.97 10.56
C GLN A 177 -14.10 -7.70 9.73
N ALA A 178 -14.17 -7.85 8.41
CA ALA A 178 -14.42 -6.74 7.50
C ALA A 178 -15.79 -6.06 7.78
N GLN A 179 -16.83 -6.85 8.01
CA GLN A 179 -18.16 -6.34 8.37
C GLN A 179 -18.13 -5.63 9.73
N GLU A 180 -17.45 -6.18 10.73
CA GLU A 180 -17.34 -5.53 12.04
C GLU A 180 -16.65 -4.15 11.95
N VAL A 181 -15.58 -4.05 11.16
CA VAL A 181 -14.89 -2.77 10.90
C VAL A 181 -15.86 -1.77 10.25
N ALA A 182 -16.58 -2.21 9.22
CA ALA A 182 -17.52 -1.37 8.51
C ALA A 182 -18.73 -0.94 9.37
N ASP A 183 -19.29 -1.86 10.17
CA ASP A 183 -20.41 -1.59 11.10
C ASP A 183 -20.03 -0.58 12.18
N ARG A 184 -18.74 -0.55 12.55
CA ARG A 184 -18.19 0.45 13.47
C ARG A 184 -17.91 1.79 12.80
N GLY A 185 -18.17 1.94 11.50
CA GLY A 185 -18.02 3.17 10.73
C GLY A 185 -16.57 3.50 10.36
N PHE A 186 -15.72 2.49 10.19
CA PHE A 186 -14.39 2.64 9.61
C PHE A 186 -14.37 2.09 8.19
N ASN A 187 -13.46 2.59 7.36
CA ASN A 187 -13.19 1.98 6.08
C ASN A 187 -12.43 0.65 6.25
N VAL A 188 -12.57 -0.23 5.26
CA VAL A 188 -11.93 -1.54 5.23
C VAL A 188 -10.81 -1.52 4.19
N ILE A 189 -9.59 -1.78 4.63
CA ILE A 189 -8.46 -2.08 3.75
C ILE A 189 -8.18 -3.57 3.83
N VAL A 190 -8.13 -4.25 2.68
CA VAL A 190 -7.85 -5.70 2.66
C VAL A 190 -6.43 -5.98 2.22
N ARG A 191 -5.80 -6.93 2.89
CA ARG A 191 -4.38 -7.25 2.71
C ARG A 191 -4.16 -8.74 2.47
N PRO A 192 -4.65 -9.28 1.33
CA PRO A 192 -4.42 -10.66 0.99
C PRO A 192 -2.94 -10.90 0.65
N THR A 193 -2.48 -12.10 0.92
CA THR A 193 -1.24 -12.66 0.40
C THR A 193 -1.50 -13.34 -0.94
N ASN A 194 -0.44 -13.59 -1.71
CA ASN A 194 -0.54 -14.53 -2.82
C ASN A 194 -0.47 -15.98 -2.31
N TYR A 195 -1.05 -16.91 -3.06
CA TYR A 195 -1.05 -18.33 -2.75
C TYR A 195 -0.12 -19.09 -3.70
N ARG A 196 0.51 -20.15 -3.20
CA ARG A 196 1.31 -21.03 -4.06
C ARG A 196 0.39 -21.72 -5.07
N ASN A 197 0.78 -21.67 -6.35
CA ASN A 197 -0.05 -22.16 -7.46
C ASN A 197 -1.44 -21.53 -7.48
N VAL A 198 -1.53 -20.22 -7.22
CA VAL A 198 -2.78 -19.45 -7.26
C VAL A 198 -3.56 -19.74 -8.53
N THR A 199 -4.86 -19.97 -8.36
CA THR A 199 -5.82 -20.22 -9.43
C THR A 199 -6.83 -19.08 -9.53
N SER A 200 -7.55 -19.02 -10.66
CA SER A 200 -8.68 -18.09 -10.82
C SER A 200 -9.75 -18.27 -9.72
N GLU A 201 -9.99 -19.52 -9.27
CA GLU A 201 -10.92 -19.79 -8.17
C GLU A 201 -10.46 -19.16 -6.85
N ASP A 202 -9.15 -19.18 -6.56
CA ASP A 202 -8.58 -18.56 -5.36
C ASP A 202 -8.76 -17.05 -5.35
N ILE A 203 -8.56 -16.40 -6.49
CA ILE A 203 -8.73 -14.95 -6.64
C ILE A 203 -10.22 -14.61 -6.46
N GLN A 204 -11.11 -15.29 -7.18
CA GLN A 204 -12.55 -15.11 -7.04
C GLN A 204 -13.03 -15.34 -5.62
N TYR A 205 -12.46 -16.31 -4.90
CA TYR A 205 -12.78 -16.58 -3.50
C TYR A 205 -12.48 -15.40 -2.59
N VAL A 206 -11.34 -14.71 -2.80
CA VAL A 206 -11.01 -13.47 -2.06
C VAL A 206 -12.08 -12.41 -2.31
N PHE A 207 -12.43 -12.13 -3.57
CA PHE A 207 -13.44 -11.10 -3.88
C PHE A 207 -14.84 -11.48 -3.39
N LYS A 208 -15.20 -12.77 -3.42
CA LYS A 208 -16.46 -13.27 -2.86
C LYS A 208 -16.58 -12.99 -1.36
N ARG A 209 -15.48 -13.01 -0.61
CA ARG A 209 -15.47 -12.62 0.81
C ARG A 209 -15.81 -11.14 1.00
N LEU A 210 -15.51 -10.29 0.02
CA LEU A 210 -15.74 -8.84 0.06
C LEU A 210 -17.14 -8.44 -0.41
N GLU A 211 -17.86 -9.32 -1.10
CA GLU A 211 -19.22 -9.03 -1.58
C GLU A 211 -20.13 -8.56 -0.45
N GLY A 212 -20.71 -7.36 -0.62
CA GLY A 212 -21.64 -6.75 0.33
C GLY A 212 -20.98 -6.08 1.54
N ILE A 213 -19.65 -6.08 1.65
CA ILE A 213 -18.94 -5.26 2.64
C ILE A 213 -18.90 -3.81 2.12
N PRO A 214 -19.47 -2.84 2.85
CA PRO A 214 -19.40 -1.44 2.43
C PRO A 214 -18.02 -0.85 2.75
N HIS A 215 -17.64 0.20 2.02
CA HIS A 215 -16.41 0.98 2.26
C HIS A 215 -15.11 0.17 2.23
N VAL A 216 -14.97 -0.77 1.30
CA VAL A 216 -13.65 -1.36 0.97
C VAL A 216 -12.87 -0.34 0.12
N THR A 217 -11.99 0.43 0.76
CA THR A 217 -11.32 1.59 0.15
C THR A 217 -9.95 1.29 -0.44
N GLY A 218 -9.47 0.05 -0.32
CA GLY A 218 -8.22 -0.35 -0.96
C GLY A 218 -7.78 -1.78 -0.68
N MET A 219 -6.95 -2.28 -1.57
CA MET A 219 -6.24 -3.56 -1.44
C MET A 219 -4.73 -3.33 -1.42
N ILE A 220 -4.09 -3.70 -0.31
CA ILE A 220 -2.63 -3.64 -0.13
C ILE A 220 -2.09 -5.06 0.06
N PHE A 221 -1.49 -5.65 -0.97
CA PHE A 221 -1.00 -7.03 -0.87
C PHE A 221 0.06 -7.19 0.23
N ALA A 222 0.02 -8.35 0.89
CA ALA A 222 0.98 -8.73 1.92
C ALA A 222 1.98 -9.75 1.37
N GLY A 223 3.25 -9.62 1.79
CA GLY A 223 4.33 -10.50 1.34
C GLY A 223 5.01 -10.03 0.05
N LYS A 224 5.79 -10.92 -0.57
CA LYS A 224 6.67 -10.63 -1.71
C LYS A 224 5.98 -10.63 -3.07
N GLU A 225 4.73 -11.10 -3.12
CA GLU A 225 3.96 -11.28 -4.35
C GLU A 225 2.58 -10.66 -4.18
N ALA A 226 2.09 -10.01 -5.24
CA ALA A 226 0.72 -9.58 -5.33
C ALA A 226 -0.22 -10.76 -5.61
N LEU A 227 -1.50 -10.64 -5.23
CA LEU A 227 -2.49 -11.70 -5.48
C LEU A 227 -2.60 -11.98 -6.98
N GLY A 228 -2.46 -13.24 -7.37
CA GLY A 228 -2.49 -13.68 -8.77
C GLY A 228 -1.13 -13.67 -9.46
N ALA A 229 -0.06 -13.15 -8.83
CA ALA A 229 1.27 -13.22 -9.42
C ALA A 229 1.75 -14.68 -9.59
N PRO A 230 2.56 -14.97 -10.63
CA PRO A 230 2.95 -14.06 -11.71
C PRO A 230 1.96 -13.98 -12.88
N ASN A 231 1.00 -14.90 -13.01
CA ASN A 231 0.30 -15.15 -14.28
C ASN A 231 -1.17 -14.70 -14.33
N LEU A 232 -1.75 -14.30 -13.20
CA LEU A 232 -3.18 -13.95 -13.03
C LEU A 232 -3.36 -12.55 -12.43
N THR A 233 -2.33 -11.69 -12.50
CA THR A 233 -2.39 -10.30 -12.05
C THR A 233 -3.46 -9.49 -12.79
N ASP A 234 -3.71 -9.82 -14.05
CA ASP A 234 -4.76 -9.19 -14.86
C ASP A 234 -6.16 -9.49 -14.36
N GLU A 235 -6.42 -10.74 -13.99
CA GLU A 235 -7.70 -11.13 -13.39
C GLU A 235 -7.93 -10.40 -12.05
N THR A 236 -6.89 -10.30 -11.22
CA THR A 236 -6.95 -9.52 -9.98
C THR A 236 -7.28 -8.05 -10.27
N LEU A 237 -6.62 -7.43 -11.25
CA LEU A 237 -6.86 -6.02 -11.60
C LEU A 237 -8.28 -5.79 -12.14
N GLU A 238 -8.78 -6.67 -13.01
CA GLU A 238 -10.16 -6.62 -13.51
C GLU A 238 -11.18 -6.73 -12.38
N LEU A 239 -10.93 -7.59 -11.39
CA LEU A 239 -11.78 -7.75 -10.23
C LEU A 239 -11.71 -6.54 -9.28
N LEU A 240 -10.55 -5.91 -9.13
CA LEU A 240 -10.41 -4.64 -8.39
C LEU A 240 -11.28 -3.55 -9.03
N HIS A 241 -11.16 -3.35 -10.35
CA HIS A 241 -11.98 -2.38 -11.09
C HIS A 241 -13.47 -2.68 -11.00
N LYS A 242 -13.88 -3.94 -11.21
CA LYS A 242 -15.28 -4.37 -11.14
C LYS A 242 -15.90 -4.08 -9.76
N ASN A 243 -15.12 -4.24 -8.70
CA ASN A 243 -15.58 -4.00 -7.32
C ASN A 243 -15.30 -2.58 -6.83
N HIS A 244 -14.75 -1.69 -7.66
CA HIS A 244 -14.35 -0.33 -7.29
C HIS A 244 -13.40 -0.29 -6.09
N ILE A 245 -12.49 -1.26 -6.01
CA ILE A 245 -11.48 -1.34 -4.95
C ILE A 245 -10.15 -0.83 -5.50
N PRO A 246 -9.60 0.26 -4.95
CA PRO A 246 -8.29 0.74 -5.33
C PRO A 246 -7.15 -0.27 -5.13
N LEU A 247 -6.26 -0.34 -6.12
CA LEU A 247 -4.94 -0.94 -5.95
C LEU A 247 -4.04 0.01 -5.16
N VAL A 248 -3.42 -0.46 -4.08
CA VAL A 248 -2.58 0.38 -3.21
C VAL A 248 -1.19 -0.24 -3.02
N GLY A 249 -0.15 0.50 -3.38
CA GLY A 249 1.25 0.09 -3.33
C GLY A 249 2.00 0.64 -2.14
N ILE A 250 2.82 -0.21 -1.51
CA ILE A 250 3.71 0.21 -0.41
C ILE A 250 4.90 0.95 -0.99
N GLU A 251 5.06 2.21 -0.59
CA GLU A 251 6.22 3.02 -0.93
C GLU A 251 7.47 2.44 -0.25
N ALA A 252 8.56 2.32 -0.99
CA ALA A 252 9.82 1.80 -0.46
C ALA A 252 10.31 2.67 0.71
N VAL A 253 10.46 2.06 1.88
CA VAL A 253 10.84 2.75 3.13
C VAL A 253 12.31 3.19 3.09
N ASN A 254 13.12 2.58 2.22
CA ASN A 254 14.55 2.83 2.07
C ASN A 254 14.95 2.92 0.58
N GLN A 255 15.81 3.89 0.23
CA GLN A 255 16.35 4.06 -1.13
C GLN A 255 17.29 2.90 -1.58
N LEU A 256 17.62 1.96 -0.69
CA LEU A 256 18.67 0.95 -0.89
C LEU A 256 18.20 -0.51 -0.85
N GLN A 257 16.99 -0.80 -0.37
CA GLN A 257 16.46 -2.18 -0.33
C GLN A 257 15.02 -2.19 -0.83
N TYR A 258 14.90 -1.95 -2.13
CA TYR A 258 13.69 -2.30 -2.86
C TYR A 258 13.56 -3.84 -2.81
N GLU A 259 12.62 -4.38 -2.05
CA GLU A 259 12.06 -5.69 -2.38
C GLU A 259 10.81 -5.43 -3.23
N PRO A 260 10.91 -5.41 -4.58
CA PRO A 260 9.75 -5.28 -5.43
C PRO A 260 8.74 -6.37 -5.09
N GLN A 261 7.50 -5.97 -4.84
CA GLN A 261 6.42 -6.94 -4.79
C GLN A 261 6.12 -7.43 -6.21
N GLN A 262 6.36 -8.71 -6.45
CA GLN A 262 6.17 -9.32 -7.77
C GLN A 262 4.71 -9.15 -8.23
N GLY A 263 4.52 -8.74 -9.48
CA GLY A 263 3.21 -8.50 -10.08
C GLY A 263 2.62 -7.11 -9.81
N PHE A 264 3.02 -6.41 -8.74
CA PHE A 264 2.46 -5.10 -8.41
C PHE A 264 2.77 -4.05 -9.49
N LEU A 265 4.04 -3.93 -9.90
CA LEU A 265 4.45 -2.94 -10.91
C LEU A 265 3.77 -3.13 -12.26
N GLU A 266 3.49 -4.37 -12.63
CA GLU A 266 2.75 -4.68 -13.86
C GLU A 266 1.31 -4.16 -13.77
N MET A 267 0.62 -4.44 -12.66
CA MET A 267 -0.73 -3.93 -12.44
C MET A 267 -0.76 -2.41 -12.38
N ALA A 268 0.18 -1.79 -11.66
CA ALA A 268 0.29 -0.33 -11.58
C ALA A 268 0.52 0.29 -12.96
N ALA A 269 1.34 -0.31 -13.82
CA ALA A 269 1.56 0.18 -15.19
C ALA A 269 0.28 0.06 -16.05
N LYS A 270 -0.51 -1.02 -15.88
CA LYS A 270 -1.80 -1.20 -16.56
C LYS A 270 -2.87 -0.21 -16.07
N ASP A 271 -2.76 0.24 -14.82
CA ASP A 271 -3.61 1.27 -14.23
C ASP A 271 -3.03 2.70 -14.40
N GLU A 272 -2.10 2.88 -15.34
CA GLU A 272 -1.42 4.15 -15.65
C GLU A 272 -0.81 4.86 -14.43
N TYR A 273 -0.36 4.06 -13.45
CA TYR A 273 0.14 4.49 -12.14
C TYR A 273 -0.85 5.29 -11.29
N SER A 274 -2.15 5.23 -11.60
CA SER A 274 -3.23 5.77 -10.78
C SER A 274 -3.58 4.82 -9.62
N VAL A 275 -2.57 4.54 -8.80
CA VAL A 275 -2.67 3.63 -7.66
C VAL A 275 -2.50 4.38 -6.36
N GLY A 276 -3.14 3.90 -5.30
CA GLY A 276 -2.93 4.42 -3.96
C GLY A 276 -1.48 4.20 -3.52
N ARG A 277 -0.94 5.13 -2.74
CA ARG A 277 0.44 5.05 -2.21
C ARG A 277 0.38 5.04 -0.70
N VAL A 278 0.86 3.94 -0.13
CA VAL A 278 0.89 3.74 1.33
C VAL A 278 2.31 3.87 1.88
N TYR A 279 2.44 4.63 2.96
CA TYR A 279 3.65 4.66 3.76
C TYR A 279 3.46 3.85 5.04
N THR A 280 4.53 3.17 5.46
CA THR A 280 4.60 2.45 6.72
C THR A 280 6.04 2.41 7.21
N ILE A 281 6.23 2.27 8.52
CA ILE A 281 7.55 2.12 9.13
C ILE A 281 7.73 0.64 9.46
N ALA A 282 8.86 0.05 9.05
CA ALA A 282 9.17 -1.32 9.41
C ALA A 282 9.24 -1.47 10.94
N LYS A 283 8.75 -2.59 11.49
CA LYS A 283 8.63 -2.77 12.95
C LYS A 283 9.97 -2.69 13.67
N ASP A 284 11.03 -3.18 13.06
CA ASP A 284 12.40 -3.11 13.56
C ASP A 284 12.95 -1.69 13.56
N GLU A 285 12.57 -0.86 12.59
CA GLU A 285 12.87 0.57 12.56
C GLU A 285 12.05 1.37 13.58
N LEU A 286 10.76 1.05 13.73
CA LEU A 286 9.88 1.73 14.69
C LEU A 286 10.39 1.62 16.13
N LYS A 287 10.99 0.48 16.50
CA LYS A 287 11.59 0.24 17.83
C LYS A 287 12.78 1.15 18.14
N LYS A 288 13.43 1.70 17.11
CA LYS A 288 14.67 2.48 17.24
C LYS A 288 14.39 3.98 17.38
N ILE A 289 13.16 4.42 17.17
CA ILE A 289 12.78 5.83 17.09
C ILE A 289 11.70 6.18 18.12
N THR A 290 11.64 7.44 18.50
CA THR A 290 10.61 7.91 19.44
C THR A 290 9.25 8.04 18.74
N PRO A 291 8.13 8.02 19.48
CA PRO A 291 6.80 8.33 18.94
C PRO A 291 6.75 9.65 18.16
N GLU A 292 7.45 10.68 18.62
CA GLU A 292 7.49 12.00 17.96
C GLU A 292 8.24 11.93 16.62
N GLU A 293 9.34 11.18 16.57
CA GLU A 293 10.09 10.96 15.33
C GLU A 293 9.26 10.12 14.34
N ALA A 294 8.59 9.07 14.82
CA ALA A 294 7.70 8.25 13.99
C ALA A 294 6.57 9.12 13.39
N ALA A 295 5.89 9.92 14.21
CA ALA A 295 4.86 10.85 13.76
C ALA A 295 5.42 11.88 12.75
N GLN A 296 6.64 12.36 12.96
CA GLN A 296 7.31 13.27 12.02
C GLN A 296 7.60 12.60 10.67
N ARG A 297 8.00 11.32 10.65
CA ARG A 297 8.24 10.57 9.42
C ARG A 297 6.97 10.39 8.60
N PHE A 298 5.84 10.05 9.25
CA PHE A 298 4.53 10.04 8.58
C PHE A 298 4.22 11.42 8.03
N TYR A 299 4.23 12.48 8.84
CA TYR A 299 4.00 13.85 8.39
C TYR A 299 4.83 14.23 7.13
N ILE A 300 6.14 13.96 7.14
CA ILE A 300 7.05 14.22 6.00
C ILE A 300 6.64 13.41 4.77
N SER A 301 6.23 12.16 4.95
CA SER A 301 5.83 11.29 3.83
C SER A 301 4.64 11.85 3.05
N ASP A 302 3.64 12.40 3.74
CA ASP A 302 2.45 12.96 3.12
C ASP A 302 2.75 14.30 2.42
N ILE A 303 3.59 15.16 3.02
CA ILE A 303 3.90 16.50 2.49
C ILE A 303 4.93 16.51 1.36
N GLU A 304 5.95 15.64 1.41
CA GLU A 304 7.05 15.65 0.44
C GLU A 304 6.89 14.58 -0.63
N ARG A 305 6.25 13.46 -0.29
CA ARG A 305 6.15 12.30 -1.18
C ARG A 305 4.75 12.06 -1.68
N ASN A 306 3.76 12.92 -1.38
CA ASN A 306 2.37 12.76 -1.82
C ASN A 306 1.77 11.40 -1.41
N ILE A 307 2.07 10.93 -0.21
CA ILE A 307 1.43 9.76 0.38
C ILE A 307 0.03 10.13 0.85
N ARG A 308 -0.95 9.25 0.62
CA ARG A 308 -2.34 9.45 1.08
C ARG A 308 -2.87 8.28 1.92
N PHE A 309 -2.20 7.14 1.91
CA PHE A 309 -2.50 6.03 2.80
C PHE A 309 -1.39 5.93 3.85
N ASN A 310 -1.72 6.01 5.13
CA ASN A 310 -0.77 5.87 6.22
C ASN A 310 -1.06 4.60 6.99
N LEU A 311 -0.24 3.56 6.80
CA LEU A 311 -0.35 2.34 7.56
C LEU A 311 0.53 2.42 8.80
N PHE A 312 -0.12 2.67 9.93
CA PHE A 312 0.50 2.81 11.23
C PHE A 312 0.76 1.44 11.87
N PRO A 313 2.03 1.03 12.05
CA PRO A 313 2.37 -0.17 12.80
C PRO A 313 2.09 0.02 14.30
N MET A 314 1.44 -0.96 14.92
CA MET A 314 1.31 -1.01 16.38
C MET A 314 2.72 -1.12 17.02
N TYR A 315 2.98 -0.33 18.06
CA TYR A 315 4.19 -0.48 18.87
C TYR A 315 4.24 -1.88 19.51
N GLU A 316 5.43 -2.42 19.75
CA GLU A 316 5.55 -3.72 20.44
C GLU A 316 5.60 -3.57 21.97
N THR A 317 6.06 -2.41 22.43
CA THR A 317 6.17 -2.07 23.85
C THR A 317 5.65 -0.67 24.07
N GLY A 318 5.00 -0.44 25.20
CA GLY A 318 4.62 0.90 25.62
C GLY A 318 5.85 1.78 25.91
N VAL A 319 5.71 3.07 25.64
CA VAL A 319 6.74 4.08 25.88
C VAL A 319 6.23 5.03 26.98
N ASN A 320 7.13 5.61 27.78
CA ASN A 320 6.78 6.59 28.83
C ASN A 320 5.70 6.11 29.84
N ASN A 321 5.76 4.83 30.26
CA ASN A 321 4.80 4.21 31.18
C ASN A 321 3.36 4.11 30.64
N GLU A 322 3.19 4.20 29.33
CA GLU A 322 1.92 3.94 28.66
C GLU A 322 1.81 2.49 28.21
N THR A 323 0.60 2.08 27.82
CA THR A 323 0.37 0.80 27.17
C THR A 323 0.75 0.85 25.69
N VAL A 324 0.89 -0.32 25.07
CA VAL A 324 1.14 -0.44 23.62
C VAL A 324 0.11 0.31 22.78
N LEU A 325 -1.18 0.14 23.09
CA LEU A 325 -2.24 0.81 22.33
C LEU A 325 -2.22 2.32 22.57
N GLN A 326 -1.99 2.76 23.81
CA GLN A 326 -1.99 4.19 24.13
C GLN A 326 -0.81 4.92 23.47
N THR A 327 0.39 4.34 23.52
CA THR A 327 1.55 4.87 22.77
C THR A 327 1.22 4.97 21.28
N THR A 328 0.55 3.95 20.73
CA THR A 328 0.14 3.92 19.32
C THR A 328 -0.86 5.03 18.98
N ILE A 329 -1.91 5.17 19.79
CA ILE A 329 -2.93 6.23 19.66
C ILE A 329 -2.28 7.62 19.68
N ASN A 330 -1.36 7.84 20.62
CA ASN A 330 -0.71 9.15 20.80
C ASN A 330 0.10 9.57 19.56
N TYR A 331 0.90 8.67 18.99
CA TYR A 331 1.73 9.05 17.85
C TYR A 331 0.94 9.19 16.55
N ILE A 332 -0.14 8.41 16.38
CA ILE A 332 -1.10 8.62 15.30
C ILE A 332 -1.72 10.01 15.45
N GLY A 333 -2.21 10.35 16.66
CA GLY A 333 -2.77 11.67 16.96
C GLY A 333 -1.80 12.81 16.62
N MET A 334 -0.52 12.70 17.00
CA MET A 334 0.50 13.69 16.66
C MET A 334 0.69 13.86 15.14
N ALA A 335 0.68 12.77 14.37
CA ALA A 335 0.79 12.84 12.92
C ALA A 335 -0.46 13.49 12.30
N THR A 336 -1.64 13.04 12.73
CA THR A 336 -2.94 13.57 12.31
C THR A 336 -3.05 15.07 12.59
N GLU A 337 -2.72 15.54 13.80
CA GLU A 337 -2.79 16.95 14.17
C GLU A 337 -1.86 17.83 13.31
N LYS A 338 -0.63 17.37 13.07
CA LYS A 338 0.32 18.08 12.20
C LYS A 338 -0.19 18.21 10.77
N LEU A 339 -0.83 17.16 10.24
CA LEU A 339 -1.39 17.13 8.90
C LEU A 339 -2.68 17.96 8.81
N ALA A 340 -3.57 17.88 9.81
CA ALA A 340 -4.76 18.71 9.91
C ALA A 340 -4.41 20.21 9.89
N ALA A 341 -3.36 20.60 10.61
CA ALA A 341 -2.87 21.99 10.62
C ALA A 341 -2.36 22.47 9.24
N LYS A 342 -2.09 21.57 8.30
CA LYS A 342 -1.74 21.86 6.90
C LYS A 342 -2.94 21.87 5.95
N GLY A 343 -4.15 21.59 6.44
CA GLY A 343 -5.38 21.58 5.65
C GLY A 343 -5.68 20.22 4.99
N TYR A 344 -5.07 19.14 5.46
CA TYR A 344 -5.47 17.79 5.08
C TYR A 344 -6.75 17.37 5.82
N GLU A 345 -7.57 16.59 5.13
CA GLU A 345 -8.79 15.98 5.66
C GLU A 345 -8.59 14.47 5.80
N PHE A 346 -9.38 13.82 6.66
CA PHE A 346 -9.22 12.39 6.96
C PHE A 346 -10.48 11.62 6.57
N GLY A 347 -10.30 10.59 5.75
CA GLY A 347 -11.38 9.77 5.19
C GLY A 347 -10.84 8.68 4.28
N PRO A 348 -11.64 8.19 3.32
CA PRO A 348 -11.10 7.45 2.17
C PRO A 348 -10.01 8.28 1.49
N ALA A 349 -8.86 7.67 1.21
CA ALA A 349 -7.73 8.40 0.65
C ALA A 349 -7.94 8.77 -0.82
N ASP A 350 -7.42 9.93 -1.18
CA ASP A 350 -7.36 10.39 -2.55
C ASP A 350 -6.33 9.59 -3.36
N ILE A 351 -6.66 9.32 -4.63
CA ILE A 351 -5.80 8.62 -5.58
C ILE A 351 -5.50 9.58 -6.72
N TYR A 352 -4.21 9.77 -6.96
CA TYR A 352 -3.75 10.64 -8.03
C TYR A 352 -4.23 10.10 -9.38
N PRO A 353 -4.88 10.93 -10.21
CA PRO A 353 -5.26 10.51 -11.55
C PRO A 353 -4.00 10.27 -12.40
N PRO A 354 -4.11 9.49 -13.49
CA PRO A 354 -3.03 9.39 -14.47
C PRO A 354 -2.63 10.80 -14.93
N TYR A 355 -1.35 11.15 -14.76
CA TYR A 355 -0.83 12.44 -15.20
C TYR A 355 0.19 12.25 -16.31
N THR A 356 -0.22 12.59 -17.52
CA THR A 356 0.65 12.63 -18.70
C THR A 356 0.83 14.09 -19.13
N PRO A 357 2.00 14.70 -18.84
CA PRO A 357 2.22 16.11 -19.18
C PRO A 357 2.18 16.32 -20.70
N ASN A 358 1.72 17.49 -21.13
CA ASN A 358 1.64 17.83 -22.56
C ASN A 358 3.02 17.64 -23.24
N PRO A 359 3.15 16.74 -24.24
CA PRO A 359 4.44 16.42 -24.86
C PRO A 359 5.13 17.63 -25.49
N LEU A 360 4.35 18.59 -26.03
CA LEU A 360 4.90 19.80 -26.62
C LEU A 360 5.56 20.67 -25.55
N LEU A 361 4.91 20.86 -24.40
CA LEU A 361 5.46 21.64 -23.29
C LEU A 361 6.73 21.00 -22.74
N VAL A 362 6.75 19.66 -22.64
CA VAL A 362 7.96 18.92 -22.23
C VAL A 362 9.11 19.16 -23.22
N VAL A 363 8.85 19.07 -24.53
CA VAL A 363 9.85 19.34 -25.57
C VAL A 363 10.33 20.79 -25.53
N LEU A 364 9.45 21.76 -25.30
CA LEU A 364 9.82 23.17 -25.16
C LEU A 364 10.70 23.41 -23.92
N THR A 365 10.35 22.80 -22.78
CA THR A 365 11.17 22.85 -21.55
C THR A 365 12.54 22.22 -21.78
N MET A 366 12.60 21.04 -22.39
CA MET A 366 13.86 20.35 -22.70
C MET A 366 14.74 21.20 -23.64
N THR A 367 14.13 21.80 -24.66
CA THR A 367 14.82 22.71 -25.60
C THR A 367 15.37 23.93 -24.86
N GLY A 368 14.60 24.52 -23.94
CA GLY A 368 15.07 25.63 -23.10
C GLY A 368 16.23 25.24 -22.17
N ALA A 369 16.18 24.05 -21.57
CA ALA A 369 17.26 23.53 -20.73
C ALA A 369 18.55 23.30 -21.54
N ILE A 370 18.45 22.76 -22.76
CA ILE A 370 19.59 22.59 -23.67
C ILE A 370 20.14 23.95 -24.11
N ALA A 371 19.26 24.93 -24.41
CA ALA A 371 19.68 26.28 -24.73
C ALA A 371 20.43 26.94 -23.56
N LEU A 372 19.95 26.75 -22.32
CA LEU A 372 20.62 27.21 -21.11
C LEU A 372 21.98 26.54 -20.93
N PHE A 373 22.06 25.22 -21.13
CA PHE A 373 23.31 24.47 -21.06
C PHE A 373 24.35 25.03 -22.04
N VAL A 374 24.01 25.17 -23.33
CA VAL A 374 24.91 25.73 -24.34
C VAL A 374 25.30 27.18 -24.00
N TYR A 375 24.36 27.96 -23.47
CA TYR A 375 24.59 29.33 -23.03
C TYR A 375 25.55 29.44 -21.83
N VAL A 376 25.51 28.49 -20.90
CA VAL A 376 26.46 28.42 -19.77
C VAL A 376 27.82 27.90 -20.24
N VAL A 377 27.86 26.84 -21.06
CA VAL A 377 29.12 26.28 -21.58
C VAL A 377 29.92 27.33 -22.34
N GLN A 378 29.26 28.18 -23.13
CA GLN A 378 29.98 29.22 -23.86
C GLN A 378 30.61 30.31 -22.97
N MET A 379 30.17 30.45 -21.71
CA MET A 379 30.83 31.32 -20.73
C MET A 379 32.14 30.73 -20.23
N LEU A 380 32.24 29.40 -20.18
CA LEU A 380 33.45 28.68 -19.78
C LEU A 380 34.41 28.53 -20.96
N ILE A 381 33.88 28.21 -22.14
CA ILE A 381 34.64 27.99 -23.38
C ILE A 381 34.08 28.92 -24.46
N PRO A 382 34.78 30.01 -24.82
CA PRO A 382 34.28 30.98 -25.80
C PRO A 382 33.98 30.32 -27.16
N MET A 383 32.71 30.31 -27.57
CA MET A 383 32.27 29.71 -28.83
C MET A 383 31.71 30.75 -29.81
N PRO A 384 32.01 30.66 -31.12
CA PRO A 384 31.31 31.44 -32.15
C PRO A 384 29.81 31.13 -32.20
N LYS A 385 28.99 32.08 -32.64
CA LYS A 385 27.52 31.91 -32.73
C LYS A 385 27.08 30.71 -33.54
N GLN A 386 27.78 30.41 -34.64
CA GLN A 386 27.46 29.25 -35.48
C GLN A 386 27.68 27.95 -34.72
N THR A 387 28.80 27.83 -34.01
CA THR A 387 29.11 26.66 -33.16
C THR A 387 28.08 26.50 -32.03
N GLN A 388 27.67 27.60 -31.39
CA GLN A 388 26.60 27.58 -30.38
C GLN A 388 25.29 27.02 -30.96
N LEU A 389 24.87 27.50 -32.13
CA LEU A 389 23.63 27.06 -32.77
C LEU A 389 23.71 25.61 -33.24
N VAL A 390 24.84 25.18 -33.83
CA VAL A 390 25.06 23.78 -34.24
C VAL A 390 25.00 22.85 -33.04
N ALA A 391 25.67 23.20 -31.93
CA ALA A 391 25.61 22.42 -30.70
C ALA A 391 24.18 22.35 -30.15
N PHE A 392 23.48 23.49 -30.08
CA PHE A 392 22.11 23.56 -29.60
C PHE A 392 21.13 22.70 -30.43
N PHE A 393 21.12 22.86 -31.75
CA PHE A 393 20.22 22.10 -32.62
C PHE A 393 20.60 20.62 -32.67
N GLY A 394 21.90 20.29 -32.65
CA GLY A 394 22.37 18.91 -32.61
C GLY A 394 21.92 18.18 -31.35
N ILE A 395 22.15 18.78 -30.17
CA ILE A 395 21.75 18.20 -28.88
C ILE A 395 20.21 18.12 -28.80
N SER A 396 19.49 19.17 -29.22
CA SER A 396 18.02 19.17 -29.19
C SER A 396 17.42 18.08 -30.06
N LEU A 397 17.94 17.88 -31.28
CA LEU A 397 17.46 16.82 -32.18
C LEU A 397 17.68 15.44 -31.56
N VAL A 398 18.88 15.17 -31.03
CA VAL A 398 19.18 13.88 -30.37
C VAL A 398 18.24 13.67 -29.18
N SER A 399 18.08 14.66 -28.31
CA SER A 399 17.21 14.56 -27.14
C SER A 399 15.74 14.34 -27.51
N ILE A 400 15.22 15.02 -28.55
CA ILE A 400 13.84 14.82 -29.03
C ILE A 400 13.66 13.42 -29.61
N VAL A 401 14.62 12.92 -30.39
CA VAL A 401 14.57 11.55 -30.92
C VAL A 401 14.56 10.53 -29.78
N VAL A 402 15.43 10.70 -28.79
CA VAL A 402 15.45 9.83 -27.60
C VAL A 402 14.13 9.92 -26.83
N PHE A 403 13.56 11.12 -26.68
CA PHE A 403 12.27 11.33 -26.01
C PHE A 403 11.14 10.55 -26.69
N ILE A 404 11.05 10.65 -28.02
CA ILE A 404 10.02 9.98 -28.82
C ILE A 404 10.21 8.45 -28.78
N VAL A 405 11.44 7.96 -28.96
CA VAL A 405 11.74 6.52 -29.01
C VAL A 405 11.50 5.85 -27.66
N THR A 406 11.70 6.56 -26.55
CA THR A 406 11.58 5.99 -25.19
C THR A 406 10.28 6.38 -24.49
N SER A 407 9.37 7.08 -25.18
CA SER A 407 8.16 7.66 -24.58
C SER A 407 8.46 8.48 -23.31
N GLY A 408 9.62 9.14 -23.28
CA GLY A 408 10.10 9.96 -22.17
C GLY A 408 10.68 9.22 -20.95
N THR A 409 10.49 7.91 -20.83
CA THR A 409 10.89 7.12 -19.64
C THR A 409 12.40 7.12 -19.37
N LEU A 410 13.21 7.05 -20.44
CA LEU A 410 14.67 7.00 -20.31
C LEU A 410 15.27 8.38 -20.00
N ILE A 411 14.65 9.44 -20.52
CA ILE A 411 15.08 10.82 -20.26
C ILE A 411 14.71 11.21 -18.83
N THR A 412 13.53 10.86 -18.33
CA THR A 412 13.20 11.12 -16.93
C THR A 412 14.13 10.36 -15.97
N GLN A 413 14.61 9.16 -16.33
CA GLN A 413 15.58 8.41 -15.53
C GLN A 413 17.03 8.92 -15.61
N ILE A 414 17.45 9.50 -16.73
CA ILE A 414 18.82 10.04 -16.89
C ILE A 414 18.97 11.42 -16.23
N TRP A 415 17.86 12.16 -16.12
CA TRP A 415 17.83 13.53 -15.59
C TRP A 415 17.35 13.62 -14.13
N ALA A 416 16.76 12.56 -13.58
CA ALA A 416 16.48 12.38 -12.15
C ALA A 416 17.70 11.82 -11.43
#